data_AF-L7IQP8-F1
#
_entry.id   AF-L7IQP8-F1
#
_cell.length_a   1.000
_cell.length_b   1.000
_cell.length_c   1.000
_cell.angle_alpha   90.00
_cell.angle_beta   90.00
_cell.angle_gamma   90.00
#
_symmetry.space_group_name_H-M   'P 1'
#
loop_
_entity.id
_entity.type
_entity.pdbx_description
1 polymer ?
#
loop_
_entity_poly.entity_id
_entity_poly.type
_entity_poly.pdbx_seq_one_letter_code
_entity_poly.pdbx_strand_id
1 'polypeptide(L)'
;MHLDSLTVTVRVSIGHIATIMSVSLLRCRIGEVIYWVYFTPFPRARLSGPKLWAAMHWTLLFRSKIMGTMPTDAVELHKKCGKMVRIGTDKVMVDGSIAWSRVHQRQPNQPQFGKYPAVYGRERKL
;
A
#
# COMPACT_ATOMS: atom_id res chain seq x y z
N MET A 1 -20.08 11.01 49.73
CA MET A 1 -19.81 12.39 49.25
C MET A 1 -18.39 12.60 48.76
N HIS A 2 -17.32 12.28 49.52
CA HIS A 2 -15.94 12.48 49.03
C HIS A 2 -15.52 11.45 47.95
N LEU A 3 -15.98 10.19 48.08
CA LEU A 3 -15.69 9.11 47.12
C LEU A 3 -16.37 9.32 45.75
N ASP A 4 -17.55 9.95 45.74
CA ASP A 4 -18.31 10.22 44.52
C ASP A 4 -17.62 11.29 43.65
N SER A 5 -16.99 12.29 44.28
CA SER A 5 -16.21 13.32 43.58
C SER A 5 -14.94 12.76 42.94
N LEU A 6 -14.25 11.82 43.60
CA LEU A 6 -13.05 11.18 43.06
C LEU A 6 -13.37 10.29 41.85
N THR A 7 -14.49 9.56 41.88
CA THR A 7 -14.89 8.75 40.71
C THR A 7 -15.31 9.60 39.52
N VAL A 8 -15.97 10.74 39.75
CA VAL A 8 -16.34 11.69 38.69
C VAL A 8 -15.11 12.33 38.04
N THR A 9 -14.15 12.81 38.84
CA THR A 9 -12.91 13.42 38.33
C THR A 9 -12.04 12.42 37.55
N VAL A 10 -11.92 11.18 38.03
CA VAL A 10 -11.19 10.11 37.31
C VAL A 10 -11.86 9.79 35.96
N ARG A 11 -13.20 9.72 35.90
CA ARG A 11 -13.93 9.44 34.64
C ARG A 11 -13.76 10.56 33.61
N VAL A 12 -13.82 11.82 34.05
CA VAL A 12 -13.60 12.99 33.18
C VAL A 12 -12.17 12.99 32.63
N SER A 13 -11.17 12.69 33.47
CA SER A 13 -9.76 12.60 33.06
C SER A 13 -9.52 11.52 31.99
N ILE A 14 -10.09 10.32 32.18
CA ILE A 14 -9.98 9.23 31.20
C ILE A 14 -10.62 9.61 29.85
N GLY A 15 -11.76 10.33 29.87
CA GLY A 15 -12.41 10.83 28.66
C GLY A 15 -11.55 11.82 27.88
N HIS A 16 -10.87 12.74 28.59
CA HIS A 16 -9.94 13.69 27.95
C HIS A 16 -8.71 12.99 27.37
N ILE A 17 -8.14 12.00 28.06
CA ILE A 17 -7.01 11.23 27.54
C ILE A 17 -7.39 10.46 26.27
N ALA A 18 -8.56 9.80 26.27
CA ALA A 18 -9.05 9.06 25.11
C ALA A 18 -9.32 9.95 23.89
N THR A 19 -9.89 11.14 24.10
CA THR A 19 -10.14 12.10 23.01
C THR A 19 -8.84 12.67 22.44
N ILE A 20 -7.87 13.04 23.27
CA ILE A 20 -6.55 13.50 22.83
C ILE A 20 -5.82 12.42 22.03
N MET A 21 -5.87 11.16 22.50
CA MET A 21 -5.26 10.03 21.81
C MET A 21 -5.90 9.79 20.44
N SER A 22 -7.24 9.80 20.37
CA SER A 22 -7.98 9.63 19.11
C SER A 22 -7.64 10.72 18.09
N VAL A 23 -7.65 11.99 18.52
CA VAL A 23 -7.31 13.13 17.65
C VAL A 23 -5.86 13.07 17.17
N SER A 24 -4.93 12.65 18.03
CA SER A 24 -3.52 12.51 17.68
C SER A 24 -3.30 11.43 16.63
N LEU A 25 -3.94 10.26 16.79
CA LEU A 25 -3.89 9.19 15.81
C LEU A 25 -4.47 9.62 14.46
N LEU A 26 -5.61 10.32 14.47
CA LEU A 26 -6.23 10.82 13.24
C LEU A 26 -5.29 11.79 12.51
N ARG A 27 -4.65 12.71 13.25
CA ARG A 27 -3.70 13.68 12.70
C ARG A 27 -2.47 12.99 12.09
N CYS A 28 -1.90 11.99 12.78
CA CYS A 28 -0.79 11.20 12.25
C CYS A 28 -1.17 10.47 10.95
N ARG A 29 -2.35 9.85 10.90
CA ARG A 29 -2.82 9.16 9.68
C ARG A 29 -3.10 10.11 8.53
N ILE A 30 -3.73 11.26 8.79
CA ILE A 30 -3.96 12.28 7.76
C ILE A 30 -2.63 12.84 7.26
N GLY A 31 -1.68 13.10 8.17
CA GLY A 31 -0.33 13.54 7.83
C GLY A 31 0.42 12.54 6.95
N GLU A 32 0.36 11.25 7.27
CA GLU A 32 0.93 10.18 6.42
C GLU A 32 0.28 10.16 5.03
N VAL A 33 -1.04 10.25 4.94
CA VAL A 33 -1.74 10.25 3.63
C VAL A 33 -1.35 11.46 2.80
N ILE A 34 -1.31 12.66 3.40
CA ILE A 34 -0.88 13.89 2.72
C ILE A 34 0.59 13.76 2.29
N TYR A 35 1.46 13.25 3.17
CA TYR A 35 2.87 13.01 2.86
C TYR A 35 3.01 12.06 1.66
N TRP A 36 2.27 10.96 1.64
CA TRP A 36 2.31 10.01 0.53
C TRP A 36 1.73 10.58 -0.76
N VAL A 37 0.70 11.41 -0.71
CA VAL A 37 0.10 12.02 -1.92
C VAL A 37 0.99 13.11 -2.52
N TYR A 38 1.65 13.92 -1.68
CA TYR A 38 2.39 15.11 -2.12
C TYR A 38 3.91 14.93 -2.18
N PHE A 39 4.51 14.21 -1.23
CA PHE A 39 5.96 14.12 -1.04
C PHE A 39 6.57 12.78 -1.47
N THR A 40 5.77 11.82 -1.92
CA THR A 40 6.32 10.59 -2.52
C THR A 40 7.12 10.95 -3.78
N PRO A 41 8.45 10.71 -3.81
CA PRO A 41 9.36 11.14 -4.88
C PRO A 41 9.29 10.20 -6.08
N PHE A 42 8.10 10.02 -6.66
CA PHE A 42 7.94 9.34 -7.93
C PHE A 42 7.26 10.31 -8.90
N PRO A 43 7.93 10.67 -10.01
CA PRO A 43 7.38 11.63 -10.94
C PRO A 43 6.03 11.12 -11.44
N ARG A 44 5.00 11.87 -11.09
CA ARG A 44 3.60 11.78 -11.51
C ARG A 44 3.42 11.69 -13.05
N ALA A 45 4.52 11.78 -13.80
CA ALA A 45 4.61 11.87 -15.26
C ALA A 45 5.03 10.57 -15.98
N ARG A 46 5.58 9.55 -15.31
CA ARG A 46 6.00 8.29 -16.01
C ARG A 46 5.07 7.10 -15.81
N LEU A 47 4.29 7.11 -14.73
CA LEU A 47 3.41 6.01 -14.35
C LEU A 47 2.01 6.57 -14.17
N SER A 48 1.29 6.72 -15.28
CA SER A 48 -0.09 7.16 -15.27
C SER A 48 -0.94 6.10 -14.57
N GLY A 49 -1.71 6.49 -13.56
CA GLY A 49 -2.61 5.60 -12.83
C GLY A 49 -3.68 6.39 -12.07
N PRO A 50 -4.82 5.79 -11.72
CA PRO A 50 -5.89 6.46 -11.00
C PRO A 50 -5.37 6.96 -9.65
N LYS A 51 -5.42 8.27 -9.42
CA LYS A 51 -4.90 8.91 -8.19
C LYS A 51 -5.46 8.27 -6.92
N LEU A 52 -6.72 7.86 -6.96
CA LEU A 52 -7.40 7.22 -5.83
C LEU A 52 -6.82 5.83 -5.51
N TRP A 53 -6.42 5.06 -6.52
CA TRP A 53 -5.87 3.71 -6.33
C TRP A 53 -4.41 3.78 -5.90
N ALA A 54 -3.68 4.78 -6.40
CA ALA A 54 -2.32 5.05 -5.96
C ALA A 54 -2.25 5.51 -4.48
N ALA A 55 -3.33 6.11 -3.95
CA ALA A 55 -3.37 6.64 -2.59
C ALA A 55 -3.85 5.62 -1.55
N MET A 56 -4.77 4.71 -1.90
CA MET A 56 -5.40 3.79 -0.94
C MET A 56 -5.24 2.33 -1.38
N HIS A 57 -4.43 1.55 -0.64
CA HIS A 57 -4.28 0.12 -0.92
C HIS A 57 -5.63 -0.64 -0.84
N TRP A 58 -6.54 -0.18 0.02
CA TRP A 58 -7.86 -0.77 0.18
C TRP A 58 -8.69 -0.81 -1.11
N THR A 59 -8.60 0.21 -1.98
CA THR A 59 -9.42 0.22 -3.21
C THR A 59 -9.01 -0.89 -4.18
N LEU A 60 -7.71 -1.20 -4.22
CA LEU A 60 -7.18 -2.35 -4.97
C LEU A 60 -7.68 -3.67 -4.38
N LEU A 61 -7.63 -3.82 -3.05
CA LEU A 61 -8.11 -5.03 -2.38
C LEU A 61 -9.61 -5.23 -2.60
N PHE A 62 -10.41 -4.17 -2.48
CA PHE A 62 -11.84 -4.24 -2.73
C PHE A 62 -12.14 -4.65 -4.18
N ARG A 63 -11.48 -4.03 -5.17
CA ARG A 63 -11.66 -4.38 -6.59
C ARG A 63 -11.18 -5.77 -6.95
N SER A 64 -10.10 -6.24 -6.34
CA SER A 64 -9.51 -7.55 -6.65
C SER A 64 -10.13 -8.71 -5.88
N LYS A 65 -10.47 -8.51 -4.60
CA LYS A 65 -10.93 -9.57 -3.70
C LYS A 65 -12.45 -9.62 -3.55
N ILE A 66 -13.13 -8.46 -3.61
CA ILE A 66 -14.57 -8.38 -3.39
C ILE A 66 -15.31 -8.28 -4.73
N MET A 67 -14.97 -7.30 -5.56
CA MET A 67 -15.64 -7.13 -6.86
C MET A 67 -15.13 -8.09 -7.95
N GLY A 68 -13.88 -8.53 -7.88
CA GLY A 68 -13.27 -9.36 -8.92
C GLY A 68 -13.11 -8.68 -10.29
N THR A 69 -13.29 -7.37 -10.40
CA THR A 69 -13.26 -6.61 -11.67
C THR A 69 -11.87 -6.26 -12.15
N MET A 70 -10.84 -6.57 -11.35
CA MET A 70 -9.46 -6.16 -11.61
C MET A 70 -8.95 -6.56 -13.01
N PRO A 71 -9.20 -7.76 -13.55
CA PRO A 71 -8.73 -8.12 -14.90
C PRO A 71 -9.26 -7.18 -16.00
N THR A 72 -10.53 -6.80 -15.93
CA THR A 72 -11.15 -5.87 -16.88
C THR A 72 -10.63 -4.46 -16.69
N ASP A 73 -10.55 -4.01 -15.43
CA ASP A 73 -10.00 -2.71 -15.04
C ASP A 73 -8.54 -2.58 -15.53
N ALA A 74 -7.76 -3.66 -15.48
CA ALA A 74 -6.38 -3.70 -15.92
C ALA A 74 -6.23 -3.44 -17.42
N VAL A 75 -7.08 -4.04 -18.25
CA VAL A 75 -7.09 -3.82 -19.70
C VAL A 75 -7.43 -2.37 -20.03
N GLU A 76 -8.45 -1.80 -19.37
CA GLU A 76 -8.84 -0.41 -19.57
C GLU A 76 -7.73 0.56 -19.14
N LEU A 77 -7.08 0.26 -18.02
CA LEU A 77 -5.96 1.04 -17.53
C LEU A 77 -4.77 1.00 -18.48
N HIS A 78 -4.39 -0.17 -19.00
CA HIS A 78 -3.29 -0.26 -19.95
C HIS A 78 -3.59 0.44 -21.28
N LYS A 79 -4.86 0.49 -21.70
CA LYS A 79 -5.29 1.27 -22.87
C LYS A 79 -5.14 2.78 -22.64
N LYS A 80 -5.50 3.29 -21.46
CA LYS A 80 -5.48 4.74 -21.16
C LYS A 80 -4.12 5.26 -20.70
N CYS A 81 -3.42 4.47 -19.90
CA CYS A 81 -2.21 4.89 -19.19
C CYS A 81 -0.93 4.29 -19.78
N GLY A 82 -1.05 3.34 -20.71
CA GLY A 82 0.07 2.68 -21.37
C GLY A 82 0.52 1.40 -20.67
N LYS A 83 1.70 0.91 -21.06
CA LYS A 83 2.18 -0.44 -20.71
C LYS A 83 2.59 -0.61 -19.24
N MET A 84 2.58 0.45 -18.43
CA MET A 84 2.92 0.38 -17.01
C MET A 84 2.07 1.35 -16.21
N VAL A 85 1.35 0.83 -15.22
CA VAL A 85 0.33 1.56 -14.46
C VAL A 85 0.55 1.36 -12.98
N ARG A 86 0.56 2.44 -12.21
CA ARG A 86 0.60 2.37 -10.74
C ARG A 86 -0.80 2.06 -10.19
N ILE A 87 -0.91 1.04 -9.35
CA ILE A 87 -2.20 0.57 -8.80
C ILE A 87 -2.23 0.57 -7.28
N GLY A 88 -1.08 0.70 -6.63
CA GLY A 88 -1.00 0.92 -5.20
C GLY A 88 0.13 1.86 -4.84
N THR A 89 0.25 2.11 -3.54
CA THR A 89 1.30 2.96 -2.97
C THR A 89 2.69 2.38 -3.27
N ASP A 90 2.84 1.07 -3.20
CA ASP A 90 4.08 0.31 -3.44
C ASP A 90 3.96 -0.67 -4.63
N LYS A 91 2.85 -0.62 -5.37
CA LYS A 91 2.51 -1.63 -6.39
C LYS A 91 2.32 -1.02 -7.77
N VAL A 92 2.96 -1.67 -8.74
CA VAL A 92 2.85 -1.35 -10.17
C VAL A 92 2.36 -2.59 -10.92
N MET A 93 1.52 -2.38 -11.92
CA MET A 93 1.14 -3.40 -12.89
C MET A 93 1.79 -3.07 -14.21
N VAL A 94 2.33 -4.10 -14.82
CA VAL A 94 3.07 -4.03 -16.07
C VAL A 94 2.33 -4.91 -17.07
N ASP A 95 2.17 -4.39 -18.28
CA ASP A 95 1.58 -5.13 -19.38
C ASP A 95 2.46 -6.34 -19.73
N GLY A 96 1.82 -7.45 -20.11
CA GLY A 96 2.48 -8.72 -20.39
C GLY A 96 3.58 -8.62 -21.47
N SER A 97 3.41 -7.69 -22.42
CA SER A 97 4.39 -7.46 -23.50
C SER A 97 5.77 -7.00 -23.01
N ILE A 98 5.83 -6.33 -21.85
CA ILE A 98 7.07 -5.84 -21.22
C ILE A 98 7.39 -6.61 -19.94
N ALA A 99 6.36 -7.04 -19.21
CA ALA A 99 6.51 -7.69 -17.90
C ALA A 99 7.44 -8.90 -17.98
N TRP A 100 7.31 -9.74 -19.01
CA TRP A 100 8.17 -10.90 -19.15
C TRP A 100 9.63 -10.49 -19.34
N SER A 101 9.96 -9.77 -20.40
CA SER A 101 11.36 -9.51 -20.76
C SER A 101 12.11 -8.58 -19.79
N ARG A 102 11.40 -7.66 -19.13
CA ARG A 102 12.03 -6.66 -18.26
C ARG A 102 11.93 -6.96 -16.78
N VAL A 103 10.90 -7.69 -16.33
CA VAL A 103 10.66 -7.90 -14.89
C VAL A 103 10.90 -9.35 -14.48
N HIS A 104 10.35 -10.31 -15.23
CA HIS A 104 10.37 -11.72 -14.83
C HIS A 104 11.49 -12.53 -15.50
N GLN A 105 11.99 -12.08 -16.66
CA GLN A 105 13.07 -12.75 -17.38
C GLN A 105 14.37 -12.61 -16.60
N ARG A 106 15.13 -13.71 -16.59
CA ARG A 106 16.49 -13.74 -16.06
C ARG A 106 17.36 -12.70 -16.78
N GLN A 107 17.93 -11.79 -16.00
CA GLN A 107 18.93 -10.85 -16.50
C GLN A 107 20.30 -11.54 -16.61
N PRO A 108 21.11 -11.21 -17.63
CA PRO A 108 22.48 -11.69 -17.70
C PRO A 108 23.26 -11.26 -16.45
N ASN A 109 24.16 -12.12 -15.99
CA ASN A 109 25.03 -11.90 -14.82
C ASN A 109 24.31 -11.72 -13.47
N GLN A 110 23.03 -12.11 -13.35
CA GLN A 110 22.37 -12.23 -12.05
C GLN A 110 22.23 -13.68 -11.60
N PRO A 111 22.48 -13.98 -10.31
CA PRO A 111 22.22 -15.29 -9.75
C PRO A 111 20.72 -15.61 -9.83
N GLN A 112 20.38 -16.88 -10.00
CA GLN A 112 18.98 -17.32 -9.99
C GLN A 112 18.35 -16.99 -8.63
N PHE A 113 17.06 -16.67 -8.63
CA PHE A 113 16.30 -16.55 -7.38
C PHE A 113 16.47 -17.82 -6.56
N GLY A 114 16.94 -17.67 -5.31
CA GLY A 114 17.14 -18.79 -4.41
C GLY A 114 15.83 -19.50 -4.11
N LYS A 115 15.91 -20.80 -3.81
CA LYS A 115 14.75 -21.58 -3.41
C LYS A 115 14.19 -21.08 -2.08
N TYR A 116 12.89 -21.26 -1.89
CA TYR A 116 12.22 -20.85 -0.64
C TYR A 116 12.80 -21.66 0.55
N PRO A 117 13.46 -21.01 1.52
CA PRO A 117 14.30 -21.70 2.49
C PRO A 117 13.50 -22.57 3.46
N ALA A 118 12.22 -22.23 3.72
CA ALA A 118 11.40 -23.03 4.63
C ALA A 118 11.00 -24.39 4.04
N VAL A 119 11.02 -24.55 2.71
CA VAL A 119 10.69 -25.82 2.03
C VAL A 119 11.95 -26.58 1.63
N TYR A 120 12.99 -25.86 1.18
CA TYR A 120 14.18 -26.47 0.58
C TYR A 120 15.43 -26.43 1.47
N GLY A 121 15.35 -25.86 2.68
CA GLY A 121 16.50 -25.64 3.54
C GLY A 121 17.40 -24.49 3.06
N ARG A 122 18.36 -24.07 3.89
CA ARG A 122 19.32 -23.02 3.51
C ARG A 122 20.25 -23.56 2.43
N GLU A 123 20.23 -22.95 1.24
CA GLU A 123 21.19 -23.30 0.19
C GLU A 123 22.63 -23.10 0.68
N ARG A 124 23.45 -24.15 0.59
CA ARG A 124 24.89 -24.05 0.82
C ARG A 124 25.49 -23.34 -0.39
N LYS A 125 25.96 -22.10 -0.20
CA LYS A 125 26.79 -21.42 -1.20
C LYS A 125 28.08 -22.22 -1.34
N LEU A 126 28.24 -22.92 -2.47
CA LEU A 126 29.51 -23.50 -2.92
C LEU A 126 30.35 -22.43 -3.58
#